data_AF-A0A177MVE0-F1
#
_entry.id   AF-A0A177MVE0-F1
#
_cell.length_a   1.000
_cell.length_b   1.000
_cell.length_c   1.000
_cell.angle_alpha   90.00
_cell.angle_beta   90.00
_cell.angle_gamma   90.00
#
_symmetry.space_group_name_H-M   'P 1'
#
loop_
_entity.id
_entity.type
_entity.pdbx_description
1 polymer ?
#
loop_
_entity_poly.entity_id
_entity_poly.type
_entity_poly.pdbx_seq_one_letter_code
_entity_poly.pdbx_strand_id
1 'polypeptide(L)'
;MKITSIIAAIAILFSLHFPSAAFELTLQEQLFQRALQGTKCEQIPNNGRYCKYQFGTTLEIGIKDVGGTDTVVGFHNSNIKNELYAVLYFGCIAIVPGEAHPRNYNHDYGVFISPITGLVYQTSNECRATLK
;
A
#
# COMPACT_ATOMS: atom_id res chain seq x y z
N MET A 1 -29.29 -60.42 38.15
CA MET A 1 -28.45 -59.20 38.35
C MET A 1 -27.16 -59.44 37.58
N LYS A 2 -26.75 -58.71 36.54
CA LYS A 2 -26.99 -57.32 36.12
C LYS A 2 -27.17 -57.25 34.59
N ILE A 3 -28.06 -56.36 34.18
CA ILE A 3 -28.22 -55.80 32.84
C ILE A 3 -27.16 -54.71 32.66
N THR A 4 -26.45 -54.67 31.53
CA THR A 4 -26.01 -53.38 30.95
C THR A 4 -25.59 -53.53 29.49
N SER A 5 -26.48 -53.08 28.59
CA SER A 5 -26.18 -52.63 27.24
C SER A 5 -25.17 -51.47 27.25
N ILE A 6 -24.27 -51.39 26.27
CA ILE A 6 -23.75 -50.10 25.79
C ILE A 6 -23.62 -50.15 24.25
N ILE A 7 -24.53 -49.42 23.61
CA ILE A 7 -24.46 -48.91 22.24
C ILE A 7 -23.67 -47.60 22.28
N ALA A 8 -22.71 -47.36 21.38
CA ALA A 8 -22.22 -46.04 20.93
C ALA A 8 -20.89 -46.20 20.17
N ALA A 9 -20.53 -45.47 19.11
CA ALA A 9 -21.19 -44.38 18.40
C ALA A 9 -20.53 -44.27 17.01
N ILE A 10 -21.33 -43.97 15.98
CA ILE A 10 -20.85 -43.56 14.65
C ILE A 10 -20.42 -42.10 14.76
N ALA A 11 -19.12 -41.84 14.60
CA ALA A 11 -18.59 -40.48 14.55
C ALA A 11 -18.94 -39.85 13.18
N ILE A 12 -19.95 -38.98 13.16
CA ILE A 12 -20.30 -38.16 12.00
C ILE A 12 -19.28 -37.02 11.91
N LEU A 13 -18.40 -37.09 10.91
CA LEU A 13 -17.53 -35.99 10.50
C LEU A 13 -18.40 -34.83 9.99
N PHE A 14 -18.70 -33.87 10.87
CA PHE A 14 -19.27 -32.59 10.49
C PHE A 14 -18.18 -31.73 9.85
N SER A 15 -18.11 -31.74 8.52
CA SER A 15 -17.33 -30.77 7.75
C SER A 15 -17.94 -29.37 7.92
N LEU A 16 -17.47 -28.64 8.93
CA LEU A 16 -17.75 -27.22 9.13
C LEU A 16 -17.31 -26.44 7.88
N HIS A 17 -18.24 -26.24 6.96
CA HIS A 17 -18.11 -25.29 5.86
C HIS A 17 -18.20 -23.90 6.47
N PHE A 18 -17.06 -23.37 6.93
CA PHE A 18 -16.97 -21.95 7.22
C PHE A 18 -17.12 -21.19 5.90
N PRO A 19 -18.16 -20.36 5.72
CA PRO A 19 -18.20 -19.46 4.59
C PRO A 19 -17.04 -18.49 4.77
N SER A 20 -16.04 -18.61 3.90
CA SER A 20 -14.94 -17.66 3.84
C SER A 20 -15.52 -16.35 3.31
N ALA A 21 -15.93 -15.46 4.20
CA ALA A 21 -16.28 -14.10 3.85
C ALA A 21 -15.01 -13.45 3.28
N ALA A 22 -14.91 -13.40 1.95
CA ALA A 22 -13.87 -12.64 1.28
C ALA A 22 -14.16 -11.17 1.51
N PHE A 23 -13.35 -10.49 2.33
CA PHE A 23 -13.41 -9.05 2.46
C PHE A 23 -12.87 -8.41 1.18
N GLU A 24 -13.71 -7.67 0.47
CA GLU A 24 -13.26 -6.84 -0.66
C GLU A 24 -12.48 -5.64 -0.10
N LEU A 25 -11.21 -5.52 -0.50
CA LEU A 25 -10.38 -4.38 -0.11
C LEU A 25 -10.89 -3.12 -0.79
N THR A 26 -10.91 -2.00 -0.06
CA THR A 26 -11.20 -0.68 -0.66
C THR A 26 -10.15 -0.32 -1.72
N LEU A 27 -10.50 0.56 -2.67
CA LEU A 27 -9.54 1.01 -3.70
C LEU A 27 -8.29 1.66 -3.10
N GLN A 28 -8.46 2.41 -2.01
CA GLN A 28 -7.34 2.99 -1.27
C GLN A 28 -6.46 1.92 -0.63
N GLU A 29 -7.05 0.90 0.00
CA GLU A 29 -6.30 -0.21 0.60
C GLU A 29 -5.52 -0.98 -0.47
N GLN A 30 -6.13 -1.25 -1.63
CA GLN A 30 -5.45 -1.88 -2.76
C GLN A 30 -4.25 -1.05 -3.24
N LEU A 31 -4.42 0.27 -3.37
CA LEU A 31 -3.33 1.16 -3.77
C LEU A 31 -2.23 1.26 -2.71
N PHE A 32 -2.61 1.25 -1.43
CA PHE A 32 -1.69 1.22 -0.30
C PHE A 32 -0.84 -0.05 -0.29
N GLN A 33 -1.45 -1.21 -0.43
CA GLN A 33 -0.74 -2.48 -0.54
C GLN A 33 0.19 -2.51 -1.77
N ARG A 34 -0.27 -1.98 -2.92
CA ARG A 34 0.56 -1.84 -4.12
C ARG A 34 1.78 -0.94 -3.87
N ALA A 35 1.61 0.17 -3.17
CA ALA A 35 2.70 1.06 -2.81
C ALA A 35 3.72 0.37 -1.90
N LEU A 36 3.27 -0.34 -0.86
CA LEU A 36 4.14 -1.09 0.04
C LEU A 36 4.95 -2.17 -0.71
N GLN A 37 4.28 -2.95 -1.57
CA GLN A 37 4.93 -3.99 -2.37
C GLN A 37 5.91 -3.41 -3.41
N GLY A 38 5.62 -2.22 -3.94
CA GLY A 38 6.46 -1.50 -4.89
C GLY A 38 7.63 -0.75 -4.26
N THR A 39 7.74 -0.72 -2.92
CA THR A 39 8.77 0.03 -2.21
C THR A 39 10.04 -0.78 -2.06
N LYS A 40 11.19 -0.17 -2.37
CA LYS A 40 12.52 -0.69 -2.05
C LYS A 40 13.39 0.45 -1.53
N CYS A 41 14.01 0.25 -0.38
CA CYS A 41 14.93 1.22 0.20
C CYS A 41 16.29 0.56 0.45
N GLU A 42 17.35 1.30 0.14
CA GLU A 42 18.72 0.86 0.36
C GLU A 42 19.61 2.04 0.78
N GLN A 43 20.69 1.73 1.48
CA GLN A 43 21.71 2.73 1.80
C GLN A 43 22.67 2.84 0.62
N ILE A 44 22.80 4.02 0.03
CA ILE A 44 23.73 4.27 -1.08
C ILE A 44 24.91 5.11 -0.54
N PRO A 45 26.17 4.69 -0.76
CA PRO A 45 27.33 5.49 -0.40
C PRO A 45 27.24 6.92 -0.94
N ASN A 46 27.48 7.91 -0.09
CA ASN A 46 27.43 9.35 -0.39
C ASN A 46 26.05 9.92 -0.82
N ASN A 47 25.00 9.10 -0.88
CA ASN A 47 23.66 9.50 -1.30
C ASN A 47 22.58 9.26 -0.23
N GLY A 48 22.99 8.82 0.96
CA GLY A 48 22.10 8.53 2.07
C GLY A 48 21.22 7.31 1.80
N ARG A 49 20.08 7.26 2.49
CA ARG A 49 19.06 6.24 2.25
C ARG A 49 18.28 6.61 0.99
N TYR A 50 18.31 5.76 -0.02
CA TYR A 50 17.54 5.92 -1.25
C TYR A 50 16.34 4.98 -1.23
N CYS A 51 15.15 5.53 -1.42
CA CYS A 51 13.91 4.75 -1.54
C CYS A 51 13.31 4.93 -2.93
N LYS A 52 12.94 3.81 -3.55
CA LYS A 52 12.29 3.73 -4.85
C LYS A 52 10.90 3.11 -4.71
N TYR A 53 9.92 3.67 -5.38
CA TYR A 53 8.53 3.23 -5.38
C TYR A 53 8.09 2.99 -6.81
N GLN A 54 7.73 1.74 -7.10
CA GLN A 54 7.33 1.31 -8.44
C GLN A 54 5.83 1.00 -8.47
N PHE A 55 5.09 1.66 -9.36
CA PHE A 55 3.67 1.41 -9.58
C PHE A 55 3.44 0.87 -10.99
N GLY A 56 3.34 -0.46 -11.11
CA GLY A 56 3.29 -1.12 -12.42
C GLY A 56 4.58 -0.89 -13.21
N THR A 57 4.49 -0.76 -14.54
CA THR A 57 5.64 -0.50 -15.42
C THR A 57 5.84 0.98 -15.76
N THR A 58 4.92 1.85 -15.32
CA THR A 58 4.86 3.23 -15.81
C THR A 58 5.43 4.20 -14.80
N LEU A 59 4.80 4.32 -13.63
CA LEU A 59 5.17 5.33 -12.63
C LEU A 59 6.28 4.81 -11.71
N GLU A 60 7.37 5.57 -11.64
CA GLU A 60 8.44 5.36 -10.67
C GLU A 60 8.71 6.67 -9.90
N ILE A 61 8.91 6.57 -8.59
CA ILE A 61 9.27 7.68 -7.72
C ILE A 61 10.58 7.29 -7.02
N GLY A 62 11.55 8.20 -7.05
CA GLY A 62 12.80 8.05 -6.31
C GLY A 62 12.92 9.13 -5.25
N ILE A 63 13.37 8.75 -4.05
CA ILE A 63 13.71 9.69 -2.97
C ILE A 63 15.14 9.39 -2.56
N LYS A 64 16.05 10.32 -2.86
CA LYS A 64 17.43 10.32 -2.39
C LYS A 64 17.51 10.98 -1.02
N ASP A 65 18.43 10.48 -0.20
CA ASP A 65 18.75 11.00 1.13
C ASP A 65 17.51 11.17 2.02
N VAL A 66 16.67 10.13 2.06
CA VAL A 66 15.40 10.14 2.82
C VAL A 66 15.63 10.52 4.28
N GLY A 67 15.07 11.66 4.69
CA GLY A 67 15.20 12.21 6.05
C GLY A 67 16.52 12.92 6.33
N GLY A 68 17.41 12.99 5.33
CA GLY A 68 18.66 13.73 5.40
C GLY A 68 18.50 15.18 4.90
N THR A 69 19.60 15.93 4.96
CA THR A 69 19.63 17.36 4.64
C THR A 69 19.53 17.64 3.14
N ASP A 70 19.86 16.65 2.30
CA ASP A 70 19.89 16.78 0.84
C ASP A 70 18.83 15.88 0.19
N THR A 71 17.64 15.83 0.81
CA THR A 71 16.51 15.03 0.32
C THR A 71 16.10 15.49 -1.09
N VAL A 72 16.16 14.60 -2.09
CA VAL A 72 15.75 14.89 -3.48
C VAL A 72 14.69 13.91 -3.94
N VAL A 73 13.57 14.44 -4.44
CA VAL A 73 12.46 13.64 -4.99
C VAL A 73 12.47 13.71 -6.52
N GLY A 74 12.51 12.56 -7.17
CA GLY A 74 12.39 12.40 -8.61
C GLY A 74 11.09 11.70 -8.98
N PHE A 75 10.43 12.19 -10.03
CA PHE A 75 9.21 11.60 -10.60
C PHE A 75 9.50 11.14 -12.03
N HIS A 76 9.41 9.84 -12.29
CA HIS A 76 9.54 9.28 -13.62
C HIS A 76 8.17 8.84 -14.14
N ASN A 77 7.80 9.34 -15.33
CA ASN A 77 6.51 9.12 -15.99
C ASN A 77 5.27 9.43 -15.12
N SER A 78 5.38 10.42 -14.23
CA SER A 78 4.20 10.99 -13.57
C SER A 78 3.42 11.85 -14.56
N ASN A 79 2.25 11.37 -15.00
CA ASN A 79 1.40 12.06 -15.96
C ASN A 79 -0.07 11.75 -15.65
N ILE A 80 -0.92 12.77 -15.58
CA ILE A 80 -2.35 12.62 -15.29
C ILE A 80 -3.09 11.71 -16.29
N LYS A 81 -2.56 11.56 -17.51
CA LYS A 81 -3.13 10.64 -18.52
C LYS A 81 -2.85 9.15 -18.24
N ASN A 82 -1.95 8.83 -17.31
CA ASN A 82 -1.61 7.46 -16.96
C ASN A 82 -2.60 6.88 -15.93
N GLU A 83 -2.47 5.58 -15.62
CA GLU A 83 -3.26 4.91 -14.57
C GLU A 83 -3.12 5.63 -13.22
N LEU A 84 -1.88 5.96 -12.85
CA LEU A 84 -1.54 6.68 -11.63
C LEU A 84 -0.57 7.79 -11.96
N TYR A 85 -0.63 8.88 -11.20
CA TYR A 85 0.40 9.91 -11.21
C TYR A 85 0.75 10.34 -9.79
N ALA A 86 1.94 10.91 -9.66
CA ALA A 86 2.48 11.39 -8.40
C ALA A 86 2.70 12.91 -8.43
N VAL A 87 2.37 13.57 -7.33
CA VAL A 87 2.54 15.02 -7.18
C VAL A 87 2.98 15.34 -5.75
N LEU A 88 3.78 16.39 -5.59
CA LEU A 88 4.09 16.92 -4.26
C LEU A 88 2.88 17.73 -3.74
N TYR A 89 2.33 17.32 -2.60
CA TYR A 89 1.15 17.92 -1.98
C TYR A 89 1.35 18.07 -0.48
N PHE A 90 1.35 19.33 0.00
CA PHE A 90 1.63 19.69 1.41
C PHE A 90 2.89 19.03 1.99
N GLY A 91 3.96 18.93 1.20
CA GLY A 91 5.25 18.34 1.61
C GLY A 91 5.30 16.80 1.59
N CYS A 92 4.19 16.14 1.29
CA CYS A 92 4.12 14.71 1.02
C CYS A 92 4.05 14.44 -0.48
N ILE A 93 4.45 13.26 -0.91
CA ILE A 93 4.23 12.80 -2.29
C ILE A 93 2.89 12.08 -2.31
N ALA A 94 1.89 12.63 -3.00
CA ALA A 94 0.59 11.99 -3.19
C ALA A 94 0.61 11.16 -4.48
N ILE A 95 0.11 9.92 -4.41
CA ILE A 95 -0.10 9.01 -5.53
C ILE A 95 -1.59 8.81 -5.66
N VAL A 96 -2.13 9.24 -6.80
CA VAL A 96 -3.58 9.33 -7.03
C VAL A 96 -3.95 8.78 -8.41
N PRO A 97 -5.20 8.33 -8.60
CA PRO A 97 -5.74 7.92 -9.89
C PRO A 97 -5.61 9.01 -10.97
N GLY A 98 -5.06 8.63 -12.12
CA GLY A 98 -5.13 9.44 -13.34
C GLY A 98 -6.33 9.07 -14.22
N GLU A 99 -6.46 9.72 -15.37
CA GLU A 99 -7.56 9.54 -16.31
C GLU A 99 -7.73 8.09 -16.78
N ALA A 100 -6.63 7.34 -16.91
CA ALA A 100 -6.65 5.95 -17.36
C ALA A 100 -6.89 4.93 -16.24
N HIS A 101 -7.14 5.35 -14.99
CA HIS A 101 -7.37 4.42 -13.89
C HIS A 101 -8.71 3.66 -14.09
N PRO A 102 -8.72 2.31 -14.06
CA PRO A 102 -9.90 1.51 -14.42
C PRO A 102 -11.10 1.66 -13.47
N ARG A 103 -10.86 2.21 -12.27
CA ARG A 103 -11.87 2.42 -11.21
C ARG A 103 -11.79 3.85 -10.66
N ASN A 104 -12.01 4.84 -11.52
CA ASN A 104 -11.84 6.27 -11.19
C ASN A 104 -13.15 7.01 -10.85
N TYR A 105 -14.11 6.32 -10.24
CA TYR A 105 -15.42 6.91 -9.97
C TYR A 105 -15.35 8.06 -8.93
N ASN A 106 -14.31 8.05 -8.09
CA ASN A 106 -14.08 9.04 -7.04
C ASN A 106 -12.58 9.38 -7.02
N HIS A 107 -12.10 10.31 -7.85
CA HIS A 107 -10.68 10.75 -7.93
C HIS A 107 -10.03 11.13 -6.57
N ASP A 108 -10.80 11.10 -5.48
CA ASP A 108 -10.49 11.50 -4.13
C ASP A 108 -9.67 10.47 -3.32
N TYR A 109 -9.43 9.25 -3.82
CA TYR A 109 -8.56 8.29 -3.09
C TYR A 109 -7.10 8.36 -3.54
N GLY A 110 -6.20 8.16 -2.59
CA GLY A 110 -4.77 8.18 -2.84
C GLY A 110 -3.99 7.67 -1.64
N VAL A 111 -2.68 7.58 -1.83
CA VAL A 111 -1.72 7.24 -0.77
C VAL A 111 -0.58 8.26 -0.78
N PHE A 112 0.10 8.39 0.35
CA PHE A 112 1.04 9.47 0.59
C PHE A 112 2.38 8.92 1.04
N ILE A 113 3.47 9.40 0.45
CA ILE A 113 4.82 9.04 0.85
C ILE A 113 5.47 10.24 1.54
N SER A 114 6.04 10.00 2.72
CA SER A 114 6.81 11.01 3.42
C SER A 114 8.24 11.04 2.90
N PRO A 115 8.75 12.18 2.41
CA PRO A 115 10.15 12.30 2.03
C PRO A 115 11.11 12.24 3.23
N ILE A 116 10.61 12.47 4.45
CA ILE A 116 11.39 12.40 5.70
C ILE A 116 11.57 10.96 6.17
N THR A 117 10.50 10.16 6.14
CA THR A 117 10.55 8.80 6.67
C THR A 117 10.73 7.73 5.60
N GLY A 118 10.41 8.03 4.35
CA GLY A 118 10.38 7.05 3.26
C GLY A 118 9.30 5.98 3.45
N LEU A 119 8.26 6.30 4.24
CA LEU A 119 7.15 5.40 4.50
C LEU A 119 5.91 5.86 3.75
N VAL A 120 5.04 4.90 3.43
CA VAL A 120 3.74 5.10 2.80
C VAL A 120 2.67 5.23 3.89
N TYR A 121 1.72 6.13 3.68
CA TYR A 121 0.58 6.41 4.56
C TYR A 121 -0.71 6.44 3.75
N GLN A 122 -1.83 6.08 4.39
CA GLN A 122 -3.13 6.06 3.73
C GLN A 122 -3.70 7.47 3.60
N THR A 123 -3.39 8.36 4.54
CA THR A 123 -3.92 9.73 4.55
C THR A 123 -2.83 10.80 4.50
N SER A 124 -3.19 11.98 3.97
CA SER A 124 -2.30 13.15 3.96
C SER A 124 -1.94 13.59 5.38
N ASN A 125 -2.88 13.49 6.32
CA ASN A 125 -2.65 13.90 7.71
C ASN A 125 -1.60 13.03 8.40
N GLU A 126 -1.64 11.71 8.22
CA GLU A 126 -0.63 10.79 8.75
C GLU A 126 0.75 11.10 8.17
N CYS A 127 0.85 11.27 6.85
CA CYS A 127 2.11 11.62 6.22
C CYS A 127 2.65 12.97 6.73
N ARG A 128 1.80 14.00 6.79
CA ARG A 128 2.18 15.34 7.24
C ARG A 128 2.63 15.37 8.69
N ALA A 129 2.10 14.48 9.54
CA ALA A 129 2.53 14.36 10.93
C ALA A 129 4.02 13.99 11.07
N THR A 130 4.65 13.50 9.99
CA THR A 130 6.07 13.12 9.94
C THR A 130 7.01 14.23 9.48
N LEU A 131 6.49 15.36 8.96
CA LEU A 131 7.27 16.43 8.34
C LEU A 131 7.87 17.42 9.36
N LYS A 132 8.20 16.95 10.56
CA LYS A 132 8.66 17.78 11.68
C LYS A 132 10.16 17.97 11.69
#